data_AF-A2H706-F1
#
_entry.id   AF-A2H706-F1
#
_cell.length_a   1.000
_cell.length_b   1.000
_cell.length_c   1.000
_cell.angle_alpha   90.00
_cell.angle_beta   90.00
_cell.angle_gamma   90.00
#
_symmetry.space_group_name_H-M   'P 1'
#
loop_
_entity.id
_entity.type
_entity.pdbx_description
1 polymer ?
#
loop_
_entity_poly.entity_id
_entity_poly.type
_entity_poly.pdbx_seq_one_letter_code
_entity_poly.pdbx_strand_id
1 'polypeptide(L)'
;MDGYINATKMCQQFRKDFRRLLENKSWEEYFEAFCEEYTNPRKTAGCFLYKIHAGIPDEIKQVRGTYVDPRLVNYIAMWASPKYCIAVGKILDSIDKKVHEKLDEEELEDTVENAKPLFEEEVRKMHEKQIEHEREICSGYRDSPYELDQWEQEDLKREFREYELAKIALEAAEKKLKVWGRFVQKYCE
;
A
#
# COMPACT_ATOMS: atom_id res chain seq x y z
N MET A 1 -3.44 -5.61 7.68
CA MET A 1 -3.18 -6.11 6.32
C MET A 1 -1.84 -5.56 5.87
N ASP A 2 -1.09 -6.29 5.05
CA ASP A 2 0.27 -5.96 4.58
C ASP A 2 0.32 -4.84 3.53
N GLY A 3 -0.83 -4.33 3.10
CA GLY A 3 -0.97 -3.23 2.13
C GLY A 3 -0.92 -3.67 0.67
N TYR A 4 -0.74 -4.96 0.38
CA TYR A 4 -0.66 -5.44 -1.00
C TYR A 4 -2.05 -5.55 -1.63
N ILE A 5 -2.10 -5.34 -2.96
CA ILE A 5 -3.34 -5.34 -3.73
C ILE A 5 -3.43 -6.61 -4.58
N ASN A 6 -4.57 -7.30 -4.55
CA ASN A 6 -4.81 -8.48 -5.38
C ASN A 6 -5.04 -8.05 -6.85
N ALA A 7 -3.95 -8.00 -7.63
CA ALA A 7 -3.96 -7.60 -9.03
C ALA A 7 -4.75 -8.56 -9.92
N THR A 8 -4.80 -9.85 -9.56
CA THR A 8 -5.60 -10.84 -10.31
C THR A 8 -7.08 -10.49 -10.26
N LYS A 9 -7.60 -10.21 -9.06
CA LYS A 9 -8.99 -9.81 -8.86
C LYS A 9 -9.30 -8.46 -9.50
N MET A 10 -8.37 -7.50 -9.42
CA MET A 10 -8.50 -6.20 -10.07
C MET A 10 -8.64 -6.34 -11.60
N CYS A 11 -7.74 -7.07 -12.27
CA CYS A 11 -7.78 -7.26 -13.72
C CYS A 11 -9.05 -8.00 -14.19
N GLN A 12 -9.57 -8.93 -13.38
CA GLN A 12 -10.81 -9.65 -13.69
C GLN A 12 -12.02 -8.70 -13.83
N GLN A 13 -12.08 -7.61 -13.06
CA GLN A 13 -13.14 -6.59 -13.20
C GLN A 13 -13.17 -5.96 -14.59
N PHE A 14 -12.02 -5.91 -15.26
CA PHE A 14 -11.86 -5.41 -16.63
C PHE A 14 -11.85 -6.53 -17.69
N ARG A 15 -12.21 -7.78 -17.31
CA ARG A 15 -12.16 -8.97 -18.16
C ARG A 15 -10.76 -9.25 -18.72
N LYS A 16 -9.73 -8.95 -17.94
CA LYS A 16 -8.31 -9.17 -18.28
C LYS A 16 -7.72 -10.25 -17.37
N ASP A 17 -6.88 -11.11 -17.95
CA ASP A 17 -6.09 -12.07 -17.20
C ASP A 17 -4.72 -11.47 -16.86
N PHE A 18 -4.48 -11.24 -15.57
CA PHE A 18 -3.22 -10.67 -15.09
C PHE A 18 -1.99 -11.49 -15.51
N ARG A 19 -2.11 -12.81 -15.72
CA ARG A 19 -0.99 -13.63 -16.21
C ARG A 19 -0.46 -13.18 -17.57
N ARG A 20 -1.36 -12.71 -18.45
CA ARG A 20 -0.96 -12.18 -19.77
C ARG A 20 -0.14 -10.90 -19.67
N LEU A 21 -0.31 -10.12 -18.61
CA LEU A 21 0.55 -8.97 -18.37
C LEU A 21 1.95 -9.43 -17.98
N LEU A 22 2.05 -10.43 -17.10
CA LEU A 22 3.35 -10.98 -16.66
C LEU A 22 4.16 -11.61 -17.81
N GLU A 23 3.50 -12.03 -18.88
CA GLU A 23 4.12 -12.58 -20.10
C GLU A 23 4.58 -11.49 -21.09
N ASN A 24 4.24 -10.23 -20.85
CA ASN A 24 4.56 -9.14 -21.77
C ASN A 24 5.99 -8.63 -21.54
N LYS A 25 6.79 -8.51 -22.61
CA LYS A 25 8.15 -7.97 -22.53
C LYS A 25 8.19 -6.54 -21.95
N SER A 26 7.23 -5.70 -22.31
CA SER A 26 7.17 -4.33 -21.76
C SER A 26 6.88 -4.29 -20.26
N TRP A 27 6.21 -5.31 -19.72
CA TRP A 27 6.03 -5.44 -18.29
C TRP A 27 7.32 -5.85 -17.60
N GLU A 28 8.10 -6.76 -18.20
CA GLU A 28 9.41 -7.17 -17.69
C GLU A 28 10.37 -5.98 -17.60
N GLU A 29 10.49 -5.20 -18.68
CA GLU A 29 11.32 -3.99 -18.74
C GLU A 29 10.87 -2.95 -17.69
N TYR A 30 9.56 -2.73 -17.55
CA TYR A 30 9.01 -1.84 -16.53
C TYR A 30 9.29 -2.34 -15.10
N PHE A 31 9.10 -3.63 -14.85
CA PHE A 31 9.25 -4.22 -13.51
C PHE A 31 10.71 -4.22 -13.07
N GLU A 32 11.65 -4.41 -13.99
CA GLU A 32 13.09 -4.27 -13.74
C GLU A 32 13.43 -2.84 -13.32
N ALA A 33 13.05 -1.83 -14.10
CA ALA A 33 13.26 -0.42 -13.77
C ALA A 33 12.59 -0.04 -12.43
N PHE A 34 11.39 -0.57 -12.16
CA PHE A 34 10.71 -0.39 -10.89
C PHE A 34 11.52 -0.99 -9.72
N CYS A 35 12.07 -2.18 -9.89
CA CYS A 35 12.90 -2.81 -8.87
C CYS A 35 14.17 -2.00 -8.62
N GLU A 36 14.82 -1.48 -9.66
CA GLU A 36 16.01 -0.62 -9.52
C GLU A 36 15.72 0.65 -8.72
N GLU A 37 14.63 1.34 -9.04
CA GLU A 37 14.22 2.59 -8.37
C GLU A 37 13.88 2.37 -6.89
N TYR A 38 13.15 1.29 -6.57
CA TYR A 38 12.57 1.10 -5.24
C TYR A 38 13.31 0.09 -4.35
N THR A 39 14.30 -0.64 -4.87
CA THR A 39 15.14 -1.53 -4.05
C THR A 39 16.19 -0.70 -3.31
N ASN A 40 16.02 -0.57 -1.99
CA ASN A 40 17.00 0.09 -1.15
C ASN A 40 18.21 -0.84 -0.92
N PRO A 41 19.45 -0.45 -1.22
CA PRO A 41 20.64 -1.27 -0.97
C PRO A 41 20.84 -1.68 0.50
N ARG A 42 20.21 -0.95 1.44
CA ARG A 42 20.35 -1.16 2.90
C ARG A 42 19.21 -1.97 3.52
N LYS A 43 18.16 -2.32 2.76
CA LYS A 43 17.07 -3.19 3.22
C LYS A 43 17.07 -4.49 2.42
N THR A 44 16.65 -5.58 3.05
CA THR A 44 16.38 -6.85 2.37
C THR A 44 15.48 -6.58 1.17
N ALA A 45 15.84 -7.07 -0.01
CA ALA A 45 15.06 -6.91 -1.24
C ALA A 45 13.58 -7.24 -0.95
N GLY A 46 12.73 -6.22 -0.96
CA GLY A 46 11.30 -6.37 -0.74
C GLY A 46 10.72 -7.11 -1.93
N CYS A 47 9.99 -8.19 -1.68
CA CYS A 47 9.30 -8.92 -2.74
C CYS A 47 8.06 -8.10 -3.18
N PHE A 48 8.17 -7.29 -4.24
CA PHE A 48 7.09 -6.42 -4.73
C PHE A 48 5.86 -7.15 -5.28
N LEU A 49 5.94 -8.47 -5.40
CA LEU A 49 4.88 -9.32 -5.91
C LEU A 49 4.95 -10.71 -5.30
N TYR A 50 3.85 -11.21 -4.76
CA TYR A 50 3.76 -12.59 -4.27
C TYR A 50 2.46 -13.26 -4.69
N LYS A 51 2.46 -14.60 -4.68
CA LYS A 51 1.33 -15.41 -5.15
C LYS A 51 0.72 -16.21 -4.01
N ILE A 52 -0.59 -16.13 -3.87
CA ILE A 52 -1.38 -16.97 -2.97
C ILE A 52 -2.13 -18.01 -3.81
N HIS A 53 -1.69 -19.27 -3.75
CA HIS A 53 -2.26 -20.36 -4.58
C HIS A 53 -2.62 -21.64 -3.81
N ALA A 54 -1.84 -22.08 -2.83
CA ALA A 54 -1.98 -23.40 -2.19
C ALA A 54 -2.35 -23.31 -0.69
N GLY A 55 -3.08 -24.31 -0.18
CA GLY A 55 -3.41 -24.44 1.25
C GLY A 55 -4.62 -23.63 1.74
N ILE A 56 -5.28 -22.87 0.88
CA ILE A 56 -6.44 -22.04 1.23
C ILE A 56 -7.74 -22.85 1.04
N PRO A 57 -8.57 -23.02 2.09
CA PRO A 57 -9.88 -23.67 2.00
C PRO A 57 -10.76 -23.10 0.89
N ASP A 58 -11.65 -23.94 0.36
CA ASP A 58 -12.53 -23.57 -0.74
C ASP A 58 -13.46 -22.39 -0.40
N GLU A 59 -13.79 -22.23 0.88
CA GLU A 59 -14.60 -21.17 1.47
C GLU A 59 -13.96 -19.77 1.35
N ILE A 60 -12.63 -19.70 1.20
CA ILE A 60 -11.88 -18.45 1.06
C ILE A 60 -11.10 -18.35 -0.26
N LYS A 61 -11.57 -19.04 -1.31
CA LYS A 61 -11.01 -18.98 -2.67
C LYS A 61 -10.83 -17.56 -3.23
N GLN A 62 -11.68 -16.61 -2.81
CA GLN A 62 -11.65 -15.21 -3.22
C GLN A 62 -10.37 -14.46 -2.85
N VAL A 63 -9.55 -14.99 -1.92
CA VAL A 63 -8.23 -14.41 -1.57
C VAL A 63 -7.09 -14.98 -2.42
N ARG A 64 -7.35 -15.97 -3.29
CA ARG A 64 -6.31 -16.50 -4.18
C ARG A 64 -6.01 -15.48 -5.28
N GLY A 65 -4.73 -15.40 -5.67
CA GLY A 65 -4.29 -14.48 -6.70
C GLY A 65 -2.85 -14.02 -6.51
N THR A 66 -2.43 -13.16 -7.43
CA THR A 66 -1.16 -12.46 -7.31
C THR A 66 -1.40 -11.11 -6.64
N TYR A 67 -0.65 -10.88 -5.56
CA TYR A 67 -0.64 -9.67 -4.77
C TYR A 67 0.56 -8.81 -5.15
N VAL A 68 0.34 -7.52 -5.34
CA VAL A 68 1.37 -6.58 -5.82
C VAL A 68 1.48 -5.39 -4.88
N ASP A 69 2.66 -4.80 -4.83
CA ASP A 69 2.92 -3.52 -4.18
C ASP A 69 1.99 -2.43 -4.78
N PRO A 70 1.36 -1.57 -3.96
CA PRO A 70 0.46 -0.52 -4.44
C PRO A 70 1.06 0.40 -5.51
N ARG A 71 2.37 0.64 -5.48
CA ARG A 71 3.04 1.50 -6.46
C ARG A 71 3.03 0.92 -7.88
N LEU A 72 2.87 -0.40 -8.03
CA LEU A 72 2.74 -1.07 -9.33
C LEU A 72 1.33 -0.97 -9.93
N VAL A 73 0.33 -0.60 -9.12
CA VAL A 73 -1.08 -0.68 -9.52
C VAL A 73 -1.41 0.25 -10.68
N ASN A 74 -0.80 1.43 -10.75
CA ASN A 74 -1.05 2.39 -11.83
C ASN A 74 -0.73 1.79 -13.21
N TYR A 75 0.45 1.17 -13.36
CA TYR A 75 0.83 0.52 -14.62
C TYR A 75 -0.14 -0.62 -14.98
N ILE A 76 -0.47 -1.47 -14.00
CA ILE A 76 -1.38 -2.61 -14.20
C ILE A 76 -2.78 -2.11 -14.59
N ALA A 77 -3.27 -1.05 -13.96
CA ALA A 77 -4.58 -0.45 -14.24
C ALA A 77 -4.62 0.21 -15.62
N MET A 78 -3.56 0.89 -16.05
CA MET A 78 -3.44 1.46 -17.40
C MET A 78 -3.48 0.36 -18.47
N TRP A 79 -2.78 -0.76 -18.24
CA TRP A 79 -2.83 -1.92 -19.13
C TRP A 79 -4.22 -2.58 -19.15
N ALA A 80 -4.85 -2.71 -17.97
CA ALA A 80 -6.13 -3.39 -17.86
C ALA A 80 -7.31 -2.58 -18.44
N SER A 81 -7.26 -1.25 -18.31
CA SER A 81 -8.37 -0.35 -18.65
C SER A 81 -7.90 0.86 -19.49
N PRO A 82 -8.21 0.88 -20.80
CA PRO A 82 -7.95 2.06 -21.64
C PRO A 82 -8.67 3.32 -21.12
N LYS A 83 -9.85 3.17 -20.50
CA LYS A 83 -10.57 4.30 -19.90
C LYS A 83 -9.80 4.91 -18.73
N TYR A 84 -9.19 4.07 -17.89
CA TYR A 84 -8.34 4.54 -16.80
C TYR A 84 -7.10 5.26 -17.36
N CYS A 85 -6.46 4.68 -18.38
CA CYS A 85 -5.32 5.29 -19.07
C CYS A 85 -5.65 6.69 -19.61
N ILE A 86 -6.81 6.86 -20.28
CA ILE A 86 -7.28 8.16 -20.76
C ILE A 86 -7.53 9.14 -19.60
N ALA A 87 -8.10 8.67 -18.49
CA ALA A 87 -8.35 9.52 -17.33
C ALA A 87 -7.05 10.03 -16.68
N VAL A 88 -6.05 9.15 -16.52
CA VAL A 88 -4.71 9.52 -16.04
C VAL A 88 -4.04 10.49 -17.01
N GLY A 89 -4.14 10.25 -18.32
CA GLY A 89 -3.62 11.17 -19.35
C GLY A 89 -4.18 12.58 -19.20
N LYS A 90 -5.51 12.72 -19.06
CA LYS A 90 -6.14 14.03 -18.84
C LYS A 90 -5.67 14.74 -17.56
N ILE A 91 -5.34 13.98 -16.51
CA ILE A 91 -4.79 14.55 -15.28
C ILE A 91 -3.38 15.08 -15.54
N LEU A 92 -2.53 14.28 -16.19
CA LEU A 92 -1.17 14.69 -16.55
C LEU A 92 -1.17 15.91 -17.48
N ASP A 93 -2.00 15.90 -18.53
CA ASP A 93 -2.17 17.03 -19.45
C ASP A 93 -2.63 18.30 -18.70
N SER A 94 -3.48 18.15 -17.69
CA SER A 94 -3.94 19.28 -16.88
C SER A 94 -2.85 19.84 -15.96
N ILE A 95 -1.93 19.01 -15.48
CA ILE A 95 -0.79 19.46 -14.68
C ILE A 95 0.20 20.16 -15.59
N ASP A 96 0.53 19.52 -16.72
CA ASP A 96 1.43 20.03 -17.75
C ASP A 96 1.02 21.43 -18.24
N LYS A 97 -0.26 21.60 -18.59
CA LYS A 97 -0.80 22.91 -18.99
C LYS A 97 -0.59 24.00 -17.93
N LYS A 98 -0.78 23.68 -16.65
CA LYS A 98 -0.60 24.64 -15.56
C LYS A 98 0.87 24.96 -15.30
N VAL A 99 1.76 23.98 -15.48
CA VAL A 99 3.20 24.21 -15.38
C VAL A 99 3.64 25.20 -16.45
N HIS A 100 3.19 25.01 -17.70
CA HIS A 100 3.49 25.94 -18.80
C HIS A 100 2.87 27.33 -18.58
N GLU A 101 1.63 27.41 -18.10
CA GLU A 101 1.00 28.70 -17.75
C GLU A 101 1.84 29.49 -16.72
N LYS A 102 2.38 28.82 -15.69
CA LYS A 102 3.26 29.46 -14.70
C LYS A 102 4.63 29.85 -15.24
N LEU A 103 5.23 29.02 -16.10
CA LEU A 103 6.49 29.36 -16.75
C LEU A 103 6.34 30.64 -17.58
N ASP A 104 5.23 30.75 -18.33
CA ASP A 104 4.89 31.95 -19.10
C ASP A 104 4.66 33.16 -18.18
N GLU A 105 3.95 33.00 -17.06
CA GLU A 105 3.70 34.08 -16.08
C GLU A 105 4.98 34.58 -15.40
N GLU A 106 5.94 33.69 -15.13
CA GLU A 106 7.23 34.02 -14.51
C GLU A 106 8.31 34.40 -15.54
N GLU A 107 7.95 34.46 -16.83
CA GLU A 107 8.86 34.73 -17.96
C GLU A 107 10.09 33.79 -17.98
N LEU A 108 9.90 32.54 -17.56
CA LEU A 108 10.95 31.53 -17.52
C LEU A 108 10.99 30.73 -18.82
N GLU A 109 12.20 30.39 -19.27
CA GLU A 109 12.35 29.45 -20.39
C GLU A 109 11.81 28.07 -19.99
N ASP A 110 11.08 27.46 -20.92
CA ASP A 110 10.52 26.12 -20.80
C ASP A 110 11.63 25.06 -20.88
N THR A 111 12.30 24.89 -19.75
CA THR A 111 13.38 23.95 -19.54
C THR A 111 13.03 22.99 -18.41
N VAL A 112 13.61 21.79 -18.45
CA VAL A 112 13.36 20.74 -17.44
C VAL A 112 13.66 21.24 -16.02
N GLU A 113 14.71 22.06 -15.85
CA GLU A 113 15.12 22.60 -14.55
C GLU A 113 14.08 23.56 -13.96
N ASN A 114 13.43 24.38 -14.81
CA ASN A 114 12.38 25.31 -14.37
C ASN A 114 11.02 24.62 -14.22
N ALA A 115 10.70 23.65 -15.08
CA ALA A 115 9.42 22.95 -15.07
C ALA A 115 9.27 21.99 -13.88
N LYS A 116 10.36 21.32 -13.48
CA LYS A 116 10.36 20.32 -12.41
C LYS A 116 9.83 20.85 -11.06
N PRO A 117 10.32 21.97 -10.49
CA PRO A 117 9.81 22.47 -9.22
C PRO A 117 8.33 22.89 -9.30
N LEU A 118 7.89 23.45 -10.43
CA LEU A 118 6.50 23.84 -10.65
C LEU A 118 5.58 22.63 -10.77
N PHE A 119 6.03 21.57 -11.42
CA PHE A 119 5.33 20.29 -11.48
C PHE A 119 5.16 19.68 -10.09
N GLU A 120 6.23 19.60 -9.31
CA GLU A 120 6.19 19.10 -7.93
C GLU A 120 5.23 19.92 -7.05
N GLU A 121 5.21 21.24 -7.23
CA GLU A 121 4.29 22.14 -6.53
C GLU A 121 2.82 21.88 -6.89
N GLU A 122 2.50 21.75 -8.18
CA GLU A 122 1.12 21.47 -8.62
C GLU A 122 0.64 20.09 -8.18
N VAL A 123 1.51 19.08 -8.24
CA VAL A 123 1.21 17.75 -7.69
C VAL A 123 0.93 17.83 -6.19
N ARG A 124 1.72 18.60 -5.42
CA ARG A 124 1.49 18.79 -3.98
C ARG A 124 0.13 19.43 -3.70
N LYS A 125 -0.25 20.48 -4.43
CA LYS A 125 -1.58 21.13 -4.29
C LYS A 125 -2.73 20.17 -4.56
N MET A 126 -2.58 19.24 -5.50
CA MET A 126 -3.59 18.22 -5.76
C MET A 126 -3.73 17.24 -4.60
N HIS A 127 -2.63 16.84 -3.98
CA HIS A 127 -2.64 15.94 -2.83
C HIS A 127 -3.31 16.59 -1.61
N GLU A 128 -3.01 17.86 -1.33
CA GLU A 128 -3.62 18.61 -0.23
C GLU A 128 -5.15 18.70 -0.37
N LYS A 129 -5.66 18.98 -1.57
CA LYS A 129 -7.11 19.02 -1.84
C LYS A 129 -7.78 17.66 -1.67
N GLN A 130 -7.10 16.56 -1.97
CA GLN A 130 -7.63 15.22 -1.73
C GLN A 130 -7.77 14.93 -0.24
N ILE A 131 -6.77 15.29 0.57
CA ILE A 131 -6.83 15.13 2.03
C ILE A 131 -7.98 15.96 2.63
N GLU A 132 -8.15 17.21 2.17
CA GLU A 132 -9.25 18.08 2.61
C GLU A 132 -10.61 17.46 2.28
N HIS A 133 -10.79 16.96 1.06
CA HIS A 133 -12.02 16.28 0.64
C HIS A 133 -12.28 14.98 1.42
N GLU A 134 -11.25 14.18 1.69
CA GLU A 134 -11.36 12.97 2.53
C GLU A 134 -11.80 13.32 3.95
N ARG A 135 -11.27 14.41 4.53
CA ARG A 135 -11.68 14.92 5.85
C ARG A 135 -13.14 15.40 5.86
N GLU A 136 -13.59 16.08 4.81
CA GLU A 136 -14.98 16.52 4.68
C GLU A 136 -15.96 15.33 4.61
N ILE A 137 -15.61 14.30 3.84
CA ILE A 137 -16.42 13.08 3.71
C ILE A 137 -16.40 12.25 5.00
N CYS A 138 -15.30 12.24 5.75
CA CYS A 138 -15.17 11.55 7.03
C CYS A 138 -15.83 12.32 8.19
N SER A 139 -16.90 13.07 7.93
CA SER A 139 -17.75 13.63 8.98
C SER A 139 -18.67 12.54 9.55
N GLY A 140 -18.22 11.86 10.62
CA GLY A 140 -18.93 10.77 11.32
C GLY A 140 -18.20 10.32 12.59
N TYR A 141 -18.55 9.17 13.18
CA TYR A 141 -17.99 8.64 14.45
C TYR A 141 -16.45 8.44 14.49
N ARG A 142 -15.74 8.69 13.39
CA ARG A 142 -14.30 8.51 13.28
C ARG A 142 -13.70 9.66 12.48
N ASP A 143 -12.95 10.53 13.15
CA ASP A 143 -12.47 11.82 12.62
C ASP A 143 -11.40 11.68 11.52
N SER A 144 -10.69 10.54 11.47
CA SER A 144 -9.67 10.26 10.45
C SER A 144 -9.59 8.76 10.14
N PRO A 145 -9.47 8.37 8.86
CA PRO A 145 -9.17 6.98 8.51
C PRO A 145 -7.72 6.58 8.83
N TYR A 146 -6.83 7.56 9.02
CA TYR A 146 -5.39 7.35 9.23
C TYR A 146 -4.94 7.54 10.68
N GLU A 147 -5.76 8.17 11.52
CA GLU A 147 -5.45 8.49 12.90
C GLU A 147 -6.59 8.03 13.82
N LEU A 148 -6.23 7.54 15.01
CA LEU A 148 -7.21 7.21 16.06
C LEU A 148 -7.61 8.49 16.79
N ASP A 149 -8.89 8.61 17.16
CA ASP A 149 -9.32 9.71 18.01
C ASP A 149 -8.76 9.57 19.44
N GLN A 150 -8.91 10.61 20.25
CA GLN A 150 -8.34 10.63 21.60
C GLN A 150 -8.82 9.45 22.47
N TRP A 151 -10.10 9.09 22.40
CA TRP A 151 -10.69 8.01 23.19
C TRP A 151 -10.22 6.64 22.67
N GLU A 152 -10.20 6.45 21.35
CA GLU A 152 -9.66 5.24 20.72
C GLU A 152 -8.17 5.02 21.08
N GLN A 153 -7.38 6.10 21.12
CA GLN A 153 -5.99 6.03 21.56
C GLN A 153 -5.87 5.64 23.05
N GLU A 154 -6.74 6.17 23.91
CA GLU A 154 -6.75 5.85 25.34
C GLU A 154 -7.15 4.39 25.59
N ASP A 155 -8.13 3.89 24.86
CA ASP A 155 -8.58 2.50 24.89
C ASP A 155 -7.47 1.56 24.39
N LEU A 156 -6.84 1.86 23.25
CA LEU A 156 -5.69 1.09 22.75
C LEU A 156 -4.56 1.04 23.78
N LYS A 157 -4.22 2.18 24.40
CA LYS A 157 -3.19 2.24 25.44
C LYS A 157 -3.57 1.40 26.66
N ARG A 158 -4.85 1.34 27.02
CA ARG A 158 -5.34 0.49 28.14
C ARG A 158 -5.17 -0.98 27.80
N GLU A 159 -5.68 -1.42 26.65
CA GLU A 159 -5.57 -2.81 26.20
C GLU A 159 -4.12 -3.26 26.06
N PHE A 160 -3.26 -2.40 25.52
CA PHE A 160 -1.83 -2.71 25.38
C PHE A 160 -1.14 -2.90 26.74
N ARG A 161 -1.49 -2.10 27.75
CA ARG A 161 -0.97 -2.29 29.12
C ARG A 161 -1.43 -3.60 29.73
N GLU A 162 -2.69 -3.96 29.54
CA GLU A 162 -3.24 -5.24 30.03
C GLU A 162 -2.54 -6.43 29.36
N TYR A 163 -2.30 -6.35 28.06
CA TYR A 163 -1.52 -7.34 27.32
C TYR A 163 -0.10 -7.51 27.88
N GLU A 164 0.64 -6.41 28.11
CA GLU A 164 2.00 -6.49 28.67
C GLU A 164 2.02 -7.11 30.08
N LEU A 165 1.03 -6.77 30.92
CA LEU A 165 0.89 -7.40 32.24
C LEU A 165 0.61 -8.90 32.13
N ALA A 166 -0.29 -9.31 31.23
CA ALA A 166 -0.60 -10.72 31.00
C ALA A 166 0.62 -11.48 30.47
N LYS A 167 1.41 -10.87 29.58
CA LYS A 167 2.66 -11.44 29.05
C LYS A 167 3.69 -11.68 30.16
N ILE A 168 3.90 -10.71 31.06
CA ILE A 168 4.79 -10.88 32.22
C ILE A 168 4.30 -12.03 33.11
N ALA A 169 2.99 -12.10 33.38
CA ALA A 169 2.41 -13.16 34.19
C ALA A 169 2.59 -14.54 33.56
N LEU A 170 2.42 -14.64 32.23
CA LEU A 170 2.65 -15.85 31.46
C LEU A 170 4.11 -16.29 31.54
N GLU A 171 5.07 -15.39 31.30
CA GLU A 171 6.50 -15.69 31.41
C GLU A 171 6.88 -16.17 32.82
N ALA A 172 6.28 -15.60 33.86
CA ALA A 172 6.48 -16.04 35.24
C ALA A 172 5.91 -17.44 35.49
N ALA A 173 4.72 -17.74 34.94
CA ALA A 173 4.11 -19.07 35.02
C ALA A 173 4.95 -20.12 34.26
N GLU A 174 5.44 -19.80 33.07
CA GLU A 174 6.33 -20.65 32.29
C GLU A 174 7.65 -20.95 33.02
N LYS A 175 8.26 -19.95 33.64
CA LYS A 175 9.46 -20.15 34.48
C LYS A 175 9.18 -21.13 35.61
N LYS A 176 8.03 -21.02 36.29
CA LYS A 176 7.62 -21.97 37.34
C LYS A 176 7.42 -23.37 36.75
N LEU A 177 6.72 -23.50 35.63
CA LEU A 177 6.48 -24.80 34.99
C LEU A 177 7.78 -25.47 34.54
N LYS A 178 8.77 -24.71 34.05
CA LYS A 178 10.11 -25.22 33.70
C LYS A 178 10.83 -25.83 34.91
N VAL A 179 10.71 -25.24 36.10
CA VAL A 179 11.27 -25.82 37.34
C VAL A 179 10.64 -27.20 37.61
N TRP A 180 9.34 -27.34 37.34
CA TRP A 180 8.61 -28.60 37.51
C TRP A 180 8.68 -29.52 36.28
N GLY A 181 9.54 -29.25 35.28
CA GLY A 181 9.46 -29.83 33.94
C GLY A 181 9.29 -31.35 33.86
N ARG A 182 10.04 -32.13 34.67
CA ARG A 182 9.93 -33.60 34.70
C ARG A 182 8.60 -34.12 35.29
N PHE A 183 7.96 -33.32 36.14
CA PHE A 183 6.68 -33.67 36.77
C PHE A 183 5.49 -33.23 35.94
N VAL A 184 5.60 -32.09 35.25
CA VAL A 184 4.57 -31.63 34.29
C VAL A 184 4.33 -32.70 33.22
N GLN A 185 5.41 -33.26 32.64
CA GLN A 185 5.32 -34.33 31.65
C GLN A 185 4.72 -35.64 32.18
N LYS A 186 4.76 -35.86 33.49
CA LYS A 186 4.29 -37.10 34.13
C LYS A 186 2.82 -37.04 34.58
N TYR A 187 2.31 -35.84 34.88
CA TYR A 187 1.01 -35.66 35.52
C TYR A 187 0.06 -34.71 34.79
N CYS A 188 0.54 -33.95 33.80
CA CYS A 188 -0.25 -32.95 33.07
C CYS A 188 -0.24 -33.15 31.54
N GLU A 189 0.63 -33.99 31.00
CA GLU A 189 0.54 -34.57 29.64
C GLU A 189 -0.10 -35.96 29.72
#